data_AF-A0A9X0BL20-F1
#
_entry.id   AF-A0A9X0BL20-F1
#
_cell.length_a   1.000
_cell.length_b   1.000
_cell.length_c   1.000
_cell.angle_alpha   90.00
_cell.angle_beta   90.00
_cell.angle_gamma   90.00
#
_symmetry.space_group_name_H-M   'P 1'
#
loop_
_entity.id
_entity.type
_entity.pdbx_description
1 polymer ?
#
loop_
_entity_poly.entity_id
_entity_poly.type
_entity_poly.pdbx_seq_one_letter_code
_entity_poly.pdbx_strand_id
1 'polypeptide(L)'
;MSLSSRALLALVALSSVSLAKEVGYFDSSSSCADPKGFATCYENADTTYSNCVNNNCAGGSESCYNSCGGSTSCMNEQCPGLGIDCINACECERSALQIDCAGQRCLVYSCEYQATTLDYLSFCLNPDRDGLPYWPTPDDAPDSCSCNTGQIEQKLYLITNQMDTCSNNQTNIGQMTDVDGITDYAQACICCSFSAIISAIWGTCPDTQPSLLAADEWFAGLLNPGHWEDCGPYLENYDCAGDLGFGRADAGGITEFYSPGNMRTNGTKSLYNLDGVVSTPVSGDVFTWTFASSLAHTVTVSSADATATGTKVSGGSDVTATGTGMSTATGTAESDVKPGVGSSLIVPSWTIASIFGILVLSTL
;
A
#
# COMPACT_ATOMS: atom_id res chain seq x y z
N MET A 1 18.07 -50.21 48.14
CA MET A 1 16.68 -50.57 48.50
C MET A 1 16.04 -49.39 49.19
N SER A 2 14.76 -49.13 48.90
CA SER A 2 13.86 -48.12 49.49
C SER A 2 13.84 -46.72 48.86
N LEU A 3 12.74 -46.47 48.14
CA LEU A 3 12.22 -45.16 47.72
C LEU A 3 11.82 -44.29 48.94
N SER A 4 11.81 -42.96 48.78
CA SER A 4 10.71 -42.13 49.28
C SER A 4 10.63 -40.77 48.59
N SER A 5 9.56 -40.61 47.80
CA SER A 5 8.69 -39.44 47.64
C SER A 5 9.24 -38.03 47.88
N ARG A 6 9.25 -37.24 46.80
CA ARG A 6 8.60 -35.91 46.75
C ARG A 6 8.38 -35.49 45.30
N ALA A 7 7.17 -35.77 44.81
CA ALA A 7 6.63 -35.22 43.60
C ALA A 7 6.37 -33.71 43.80
N LEU A 8 7.00 -32.87 42.98
CA LEU A 8 6.59 -31.50 42.74
C LEU A 8 6.00 -31.48 41.33
N LEU A 9 4.67 -31.53 41.27
CA LEU A 9 3.88 -31.28 40.07
C LEU A 9 3.97 -29.79 39.75
N ALA A 10 4.82 -29.43 38.79
CA ALA A 10 4.69 -28.17 38.08
C ALA A 10 3.73 -28.39 36.90
N LEU A 11 2.45 -28.08 37.12
CA LEU A 11 1.48 -27.89 36.05
C LEU A 11 1.87 -26.61 35.31
N VAL A 12 2.61 -26.75 34.21
CA VAL A 12 2.73 -25.68 33.22
C VAL A 12 1.38 -25.63 32.51
N ALA A 13 0.55 -24.67 32.89
CA ALA A 13 -0.56 -24.25 32.05
C ALA A 13 0.04 -23.59 30.80
N LEU A 14 0.27 -24.39 29.77
CA LEU A 14 0.40 -23.88 28.41
C LEU A 14 -0.98 -23.36 28.03
N SER A 15 -1.26 -22.10 28.37
CA SER A 15 -2.26 -21.32 27.66
C SER A 15 -1.79 -21.29 26.21
N SER A 16 -2.43 -22.10 25.38
CA SER A 16 -2.33 -22.02 23.93
C SER A 16 -2.71 -20.61 23.53
N VAL A 17 -1.71 -19.76 23.32
CA VAL A 17 -1.87 -18.52 22.59
C VAL A 17 -2.20 -18.96 21.17
N SER A 18 -3.49 -19.05 20.87
CA SER A 18 -3.96 -19.24 19.51
C SER A 18 -3.57 -17.97 18.76
N LEU A 19 -2.44 -18.02 18.04
CA LEU A 19 -2.13 -17.04 17.03
C LEU A 19 -3.32 -17.01 16.07
N ALA A 20 -3.96 -15.84 15.95
CA ALA A 20 -4.99 -15.64 14.94
C ALA A 20 -4.36 -15.95 13.57
N LYS A 21 -5.08 -16.69 12.72
CA LYS A 21 -4.59 -16.97 11.37
C LYS A 21 -4.69 -15.67 10.55
N GLU A 22 -3.58 -15.18 10.00
CA GLU A 22 -3.60 -14.05 9.06
C GLU A 22 -4.34 -14.49 7.76
N VAL A 23 -5.17 -13.59 7.22
CA VAL A 23 -5.87 -13.76 5.93
C VAL A 23 -5.51 -12.55 5.06
N GLY A 24 -4.51 -12.72 4.18
CA GLY A 24 -3.87 -11.58 3.53
C GLY A 24 -3.22 -10.66 4.57
N TYR A 25 -3.52 -9.37 4.51
CA TYR A 25 -3.08 -8.39 5.52
C TYR A 25 -3.94 -8.38 6.79
N PHE A 26 -5.10 -9.06 6.79
CA PHE A 26 -6.08 -8.98 7.87
C PHE A 26 -5.82 -10.02 8.96
N ASP A 27 -5.87 -9.56 10.21
CA ASP A 27 -6.00 -10.45 11.35
C ASP A 27 -7.42 -11.02 11.38
N SER A 28 -7.54 -12.35 11.48
CA SER A 28 -8.82 -13.08 11.43
C SER A 28 -9.86 -12.75 12.52
N SER A 29 -9.63 -11.74 13.37
CA SER A 29 -10.37 -11.56 14.61
C SER A 29 -11.04 -10.21 14.90
N SER A 30 -10.86 -9.12 14.12
CA SER A 30 -11.37 -7.80 14.58
C SER A 30 -12.01 -6.84 13.57
N SER A 31 -11.81 -6.97 12.26
CA SER A 31 -12.23 -5.93 11.28
C SER A 31 -13.26 -6.38 10.24
N CYS A 32 -13.83 -7.59 10.38
CA CYS A 32 -14.78 -8.13 9.41
C CYS A 32 -16.10 -8.59 10.05
N ALA A 33 -17.21 -8.26 9.40
CA ALA A 33 -18.57 -8.68 9.78
C ALA A 33 -18.78 -10.19 9.63
N ASP A 34 -18.09 -10.82 8.67
CA ASP A 34 -18.08 -12.28 8.47
C ASP A 34 -16.63 -12.79 8.26
N PRO A 35 -15.85 -12.98 9.34
CA PRO A 35 -14.44 -13.38 9.24
C PRO A 35 -14.25 -14.75 8.57
N LYS A 36 -15.18 -15.69 8.77
CA LYS A 36 -15.08 -17.02 8.17
C LYS A 36 -15.29 -16.96 6.67
N GLY A 37 -16.35 -16.28 6.25
CA GLY A 37 -16.63 -16.15 4.83
C GLY A 37 -15.64 -15.23 4.11
N PHE A 38 -15.05 -14.25 4.82
CA PHE A 38 -13.90 -13.50 4.33
C PHE A 38 -12.70 -14.40 4.07
N ALA A 39 -12.33 -15.25 5.03
CA ALA A 39 -11.26 -16.23 4.86
C ALA A 39 -11.50 -17.18 3.67
N THR A 40 -12.73 -17.69 3.52
CA THR A 40 -13.09 -18.51 2.35
C THR A 40 -13.02 -17.71 1.05
N CYS A 41 -13.38 -16.43 1.05
CA CYS A 41 -13.30 -15.58 -0.13
C CYS A 41 -11.84 -15.38 -0.58
N TYR A 42 -10.93 -15.10 0.36
CA TYR A 42 -9.50 -15.00 0.07
C TYR A 42 -8.89 -16.31 -0.40
N GLU A 43 -9.25 -17.45 0.20
CA GLU A 43 -8.81 -18.77 -0.26
C GLU A 43 -9.25 -19.06 -1.71
N ASN A 44 -10.45 -18.61 -2.09
CA ASN A 44 -10.90 -18.69 -3.47
C ASN A 44 -10.09 -17.78 -4.39
N ALA A 45 -9.77 -16.55 -3.97
CA ALA A 45 -8.90 -15.64 -4.74
C ALA A 45 -7.49 -16.24 -4.95
N ASP A 46 -6.90 -16.84 -3.91
CA ASP A 46 -5.61 -17.54 -3.99
C ASP A 46 -5.70 -18.78 -4.91
N THR A 47 -6.82 -19.50 -4.88
CA THR A 47 -7.08 -20.62 -5.80
C THR A 47 -7.17 -20.15 -7.24
N THR A 48 -7.87 -19.03 -7.51
CA THR A 48 -7.95 -18.42 -8.85
C THR A 48 -6.56 -18.02 -9.34
N TYR A 49 -5.76 -17.37 -8.50
CA TYR A 49 -4.38 -17.02 -8.79
C TYR A 49 -3.54 -18.25 -9.17
N SER A 50 -3.59 -19.30 -8.33
CA SER A 50 -2.88 -20.57 -8.57
C SER A 50 -3.24 -21.13 -9.95
N ASN A 51 -4.53 -21.15 -10.28
CA ASN A 51 -5.03 -21.62 -11.56
C ASN A 51 -4.58 -20.72 -12.72
N CYS A 52 -4.59 -19.40 -12.53
CA CYS A 52 -4.11 -18.45 -13.55
C CYS A 52 -2.64 -18.71 -13.88
N VAL A 53 -1.78 -18.79 -12.87
CA VAL A 53 -0.33 -19.02 -13.05
C VAL A 53 -0.08 -20.37 -13.71
N ASN A 54 -0.69 -21.44 -13.21
CA ASN A 54 -0.46 -22.80 -13.72
C ASN A 54 -0.93 -22.97 -15.17
N ASN A 55 -2.00 -22.29 -15.59
CA ASN A 55 -2.57 -22.46 -16.92
C ASN A 55 -2.02 -21.50 -17.97
N ASN A 56 -1.61 -20.29 -17.59
CA ASN A 56 -1.31 -19.22 -18.54
C ASN A 56 0.16 -18.79 -18.58
N CYS A 57 0.92 -19.01 -17.51
CA CYS A 57 2.31 -18.54 -17.44
C CYS A 57 3.29 -19.56 -18.05
N ALA A 58 4.28 -19.07 -18.81
CA ALA A 58 5.19 -19.92 -19.55
C ALA A 58 6.05 -20.77 -18.60
N GLY A 59 6.10 -22.09 -18.77
CA GLY A 59 6.75 -22.96 -17.78
C GLY A 59 5.95 -23.17 -16.49
N GLY A 60 4.66 -22.80 -16.49
CA GLY A 60 3.68 -23.11 -15.45
C GLY A 60 3.70 -24.59 -15.10
N SER A 61 4.43 -24.90 -14.03
CA SER A 61 4.42 -26.20 -13.40
C SER A 61 3.88 -26.00 -12.01
N GLU A 62 2.81 -26.73 -11.69
CA GLU A 62 2.21 -26.77 -10.37
C GLU A 62 3.27 -26.98 -9.27
N SER A 63 4.36 -27.68 -9.61
CA SER A 63 5.54 -27.86 -8.75
C SER A 63 6.23 -26.57 -8.34
N CYS A 64 6.42 -25.59 -9.25
CA CYS A 64 7.12 -24.35 -8.90
C CYS A 64 6.24 -23.46 -8.02
N TYR A 65 4.97 -23.31 -8.40
CA TYR A 65 3.97 -22.61 -7.60
C TYR A 65 3.87 -23.18 -6.18
N ASN A 66 3.68 -24.51 -6.06
CA ASN A 66 3.57 -25.18 -4.77
C ASN A 66 4.85 -25.06 -3.95
N SER A 67 6.03 -25.07 -4.59
CA SER A 67 7.31 -24.90 -3.89
C SER A 67 7.50 -23.50 -3.32
N CYS A 68 6.90 -22.49 -3.95
CA CYS A 68 6.94 -21.09 -3.51
C CYS A 68 5.74 -20.70 -2.63
N GLY A 69 4.76 -21.59 -2.43
CA GLY A 69 3.53 -21.28 -1.68
C GLY A 69 2.77 -20.09 -2.25
N GLY A 70 2.85 -19.86 -3.57
CA GLY A 70 2.24 -18.70 -4.23
C GLY A 70 2.89 -17.34 -3.96
N SER A 71 4.06 -17.29 -3.31
CA SER A 71 4.81 -16.05 -3.15
C SER A 71 5.35 -15.53 -4.49
N THR A 72 4.94 -14.33 -4.87
CA THR A 72 5.36 -13.64 -6.10
C THR A 72 6.88 -13.43 -6.13
N SER A 73 7.48 -12.99 -5.02
CA SER A 73 8.93 -12.78 -4.91
C SER A 73 9.70 -14.08 -5.06
N CYS A 74 9.23 -15.17 -4.43
CA CYS A 74 9.82 -16.49 -4.61
C CYS A 74 9.70 -16.97 -6.06
N MET A 75 8.53 -16.80 -6.68
CA MET A 75 8.33 -17.23 -8.06
C MET A 75 9.20 -16.44 -9.04
N ASN A 76 9.40 -15.14 -8.81
CA ASN A 76 10.28 -14.33 -9.63
C ASN A 76 11.75 -14.77 -9.54
N GLU A 77 12.20 -15.19 -8.35
CA GLU A 77 13.59 -15.61 -8.13
C GLU A 77 13.85 -17.07 -8.53
N GLN A 78 12.92 -17.97 -8.21
CA GLN A 78 13.13 -19.43 -8.24
C GLN A 78 12.49 -20.12 -9.44
N CYS A 79 11.60 -19.42 -10.18
CA CYS A 79 10.91 -19.97 -11.35
C CYS A 79 11.29 -19.20 -12.64
N PRO A 80 12.55 -19.28 -13.10
CA PRO A 80 12.99 -18.58 -14.30
C PRO A 80 12.25 -19.13 -15.52
N GLY A 81 11.33 -18.34 -16.07
CA GLY A 81 10.53 -18.71 -17.23
C GLY A 81 9.06 -18.34 -17.13
N LEU A 82 8.52 -18.12 -15.92
CA LEU A 82 7.09 -17.83 -15.71
C LEU A 82 6.57 -16.55 -16.38
N GLY A 83 7.47 -15.66 -16.82
CA GLY A 83 7.09 -14.39 -17.43
C GLY A 83 6.49 -13.46 -16.38
N ILE A 84 7.30 -12.51 -15.90
CA ILE A 84 6.90 -11.55 -14.86
C ILE A 84 5.57 -10.86 -15.19
N ASP A 85 5.35 -10.52 -16.47
CA ASP A 85 4.11 -9.92 -16.94
C ASP A 85 2.88 -10.82 -16.72
N CYS A 86 3.05 -12.14 -16.87
CA CYS A 86 1.98 -13.10 -16.62
C CYS A 86 1.68 -13.23 -15.12
N ILE A 87 2.72 -13.34 -14.29
CA ILE A 87 2.56 -13.38 -12.84
C ILE A 87 1.85 -12.12 -12.35
N ASN A 88 2.29 -10.95 -12.80
CA ASN A 88 1.68 -9.67 -12.44
C ASN A 88 0.22 -9.58 -12.91
N ALA A 89 -0.11 -10.09 -14.11
CA ALA A 89 -1.49 -10.14 -14.57
C ALA A 89 -2.38 -11.05 -13.68
N CYS A 90 -1.86 -12.21 -13.25
CA CYS A 90 -2.58 -13.08 -12.31
C CYS A 90 -2.70 -12.45 -10.92
N GLU A 91 -1.67 -11.74 -10.44
CA GLU A 91 -1.70 -11.01 -9.18
C GLU A 91 -2.70 -9.85 -9.19
N CYS A 92 -2.78 -9.16 -10.32
CA CYS A 92 -3.76 -8.10 -10.57
C CYS A 92 -5.19 -8.64 -10.42
N GLU A 93 -5.51 -9.79 -11.01
CA GLU A 93 -6.81 -10.47 -10.83
C GLU A 93 -7.03 -10.91 -9.38
N ARG A 94 -6.02 -11.49 -8.72
CA ARG A 94 -6.10 -11.89 -7.32
C ARG A 94 -6.44 -10.70 -6.41
N SER A 95 -5.71 -9.60 -6.57
CA SER A 95 -5.86 -8.39 -5.77
C SER A 95 -7.24 -7.76 -6.00
N ALA A 96 -7.76 -7.79 -7.22
CA ALA A 96 -9.12 -7.36 -7.52
C ALA A 96 -10.17 -8.19 -6.76
N LEU A 97 -10.04 -9.52 -6.75
CA LEU A 97 -10.92 -10.40 -5.98
C LEU A 97 -10.79 -10.17 -4.47
N GLN A 98 -9.60 -9.85 -3.97
CA GLN A 98 -9.39 -9.53 -2.56
C GLN A 98 -10.03 -8.19 -2.16
N ILE A 99 -10.04 -7.20 -3.06
CA ILE A 99 -10.82 -5.95 -2.90
C ILE A 99 -12.32 -6.28 -2.82
N ASP A 100 -12.83 -7.14 -3.70
CA ASP A 100 -14.23 -7.61 -3.63
C ASP A 100 -14.52 -8.25 -2.27
N CYS A 101 -13.66 -9.19 -1.83
CA CYS A 101 -13.82 -9.88 -0.56
C CYS A 101 -13.85 -8.92 0.64
N ALA A 102 -12.97 -7.92 0.66
CA ALA A 102 -12.94 -6.91 1.71
C ALA A 102 -14.17 -6.00 1.65
N GLY A 103 -14.54 -5.51 0.47
CA GLY A 103 -15.74 -4.70 0.28
C GLY A 103 -17.04 -5.43 0.62
N GLN A 104 -17.08 -6.76 0.49
CA GLN A 104 -18.22 -7.58 0.90
C GLN A 104 -18.36 -7.71 2.42
N ARG A 105 -17.26 -7.79 3.17
CA ARG A 105 -17.29 -8.37 4.52
C ARG A 105 -16.48 -7.63 5.58
N CYS A 106 -15.69 -6.63 5.22
CA CYS A 106 -14.73 -5.98 6.11
C CYS A 106 -14.83 -4.46 6.10
N LEU A 107 -14.12 -3.85 7.06
CA LEU A 107 -13.87 -2.41 7.10
C LEU A 107 -12.94 -2.03 5.93
N VAL A 108 -13.29 -0.97 5.23
CA VAL A 108 -12.73 -0.61 3.90
C VAL A 108 -11.81 0.61 3.92
N TYR A 109 -11.43 1.09 5.10
CA TYR A 109 -10.48 2.20 5.27
C TYR A 109 -9.24 1.83 6.09
N SER A 110 -9.20 0.59 6.57
CA SER A 110 -8.14 0.06 7.41
C SER A 110 -6.81 -0.02 6.66
N CYS A 111 -5.70 -0.12 7.39
CA CYS A 111 -4.36 -0.31 6.84
C CYS A 111 -4.29 -1.53 5.94
N GLU A 112 -4.98 -2.60 6.32
CA GLU A 112 -5.04 -3.87 5.60
C GLU A 112 -5.74 -3.72 4.26
N TYR A 113 -6.87 -2.99 4.22
CA TYR A 113 -7.56 -2.70 2.95
C TYR A 113 -6.72 -1.82 2.03
N GLN A 114 -6.08 -0.79 2.58
CA GLN A 114 -5.19 0.07 1.80
C GLN A 114 -4.01 -0.72 1.24
N ALA A 115 -3.41 -1.65 2.00
CA ALA A 115 -2.36 -2.54 1.52
C ALA A 115 -2.84 -3.46 0.38
N THR A 116 -4.01 -4.06 0.49
CA THR A 116 -4.63 -4.84 -0.60
C THR A 116 -4.84 -4.00 -1.86
N THR A 117 -5.27 -2.75 -1.70
CA THR A 117 -5.49 -1.84 -2.84
C THR A 117 -4.16 -1.41 -3.47
N LEU A 118 -3.11 -1.22 -2.68
CA LEU A 118 -1.76 -0.95 -3.18
C LEU A 118 -1.21 -2.12 -4.01
N ASP A 119 -1.43 -3.37 -3.59
CA ASP A 119 -1.04 -4.54 -4.39
C ASP A 119 -1.72 -4.52 -5.76
N TYR A 120 -3.03 -4.25 -5.79
CA TYR A 120 -3.76 -4.08 -7.05
C TYR A 120 -3.13 -3.00 -7.94
N LEU A 121 -2.83 -1.83 -7.38
CA LEU A 121 -2.22 -0.72 -8.13
C LEU A 121 -0.82 -1.03 -8.66
N SER A 122 -0.06 -1.85 -7.94
CA SER A 122 1.31 -2.25 -8.35
C SER A 122 1.33 -3.33 -9.42
N PHE A 123 0.44 -4.32 -9.35
CA PHE A 123 0.45 -5.46 -10.27
C PHE A 123 -0.37 -5.22 -11.54
N CYS A 124 -1.39 -4.37 -11.48
CA CYS A 124 -2.22 -4.09 -12.64
C CYS A 124 -1.56 -3.10 -13.61
N LEU A 125 -1.66 -3.41 -14.90
CA LEU A 125 -1.28 -2.47 -15.95
C LEU A 125 -2.38 -1.43 -16.14
N ASN A 126 -2.05 -0.14 -15.96
CA ASN A 126 -2.96 1.00 -16.12
C ASN A 126 -4.31 0.84 -15.40
N PRO A 127 -4.31 0.59 -14.07
CA PRO A 127 -5.55 0.46 -13.32
C PRO A 127 -6.35 1.76 -13.34
N ASP A 128 -7.67 1.66 -13.41
CA ASP A 128 -8.56 2.80 -13.15
C ASP A 128 -8.53 3.13 -11.65
N ARG A 129 -7.74 4.12 -11.29
CA ARG A 129 -7.52 4.54 -9.90
C ARG A 129 -8.75 5.24 -9.32
N ASP A 130 -9.48 5.98 -10.14
CA ASP A 130 -10.66 6.76 -9.73
C ASP A 130 -11.90 5.85 -9.58
N GLY A 131 -11.91 4.73 -10.29
CA GLY A 131 -12.95 3.70 -10.19
C GLY A 131 -12.78 2.73 -9.01
N LEU A 132 -11.68 2.82 -8.25
CA LEU A 132 -11.44 1.93 -7.12
C LEU A 132 -12.38 2.24 -5.95
N PRO A 133 -13.03 1.21 -5.37
CA PRO A 133 -13.91 1.42 -4.24
C PRO A 133 -13.11 1.90 -3.01
N TYR A 134 -13.64 2.89 -2.30
CA TYR A 134 -13.09 3.40 -1.04
C TYR A 134 -11.65 3.94 -1.14
N TRP A 135 -11.23 4.36 -2.33
CA TRP A 135 -9.86 4.81 -2.62
C TRP A 135 -9.82 6.21 -3.28
N PRO A 136 -8.85 7.07 -2.91
CA PRO A 136 -8.06 6.99 -1.69
C PRO A 136 -8.98 7.09 -0.47
N THR A 137 -8.49 6.68 0.70
CA THR A 137 -9.27 6.83 1.94
C THR A 137 -9.54 8.33 2.19
N PRO A 138 -10.79 8.74 2.47
CA PRO A 138 -11.08 10.13 2.83
C PRO A 138 -10.39 10.54 4.13
N ASP A 139 -10.14 11.84 4.29
CA ASP A 139 -9.68 12.38 5.58
C ASP A 139 -10.70 12.05 6.69
N ASP A 140 -10.18 11.73 7.88
CA ASP A 140 -10.96 11.42 9.08
C ASP A 140 -11.94 10.23 8.96
N ALA A 141 -11.73 9.35 7.97
CA ALA A 141 -12.55 8.16 7.84
C ALA A 141 -12.48 7.29 9.11
N PRO A 142 -13.61 6.75 9.60
CA PRO A 142 -13.61 5.87 10.76
C PRO A 142 -12.85 4.58 10.46
N ASP A 143 -12.09 4.09 11.45
CA ASP A 143 -11.23 2.91 11.29
C ASP A 143 -10.19 3.08 10.17
N SER A 144 -9.82 4.33 9.86
CA SER A 144 -8.77 4.60 8.89
C SER A 144 -7.40 4.17 9.41
N CYS A 145 -6.51 3.81 8.49
CA CYS A 145 -5.12 3.62 8.82
C CYS A 145 -4.51 4.91 9.40
N SER A 146 -3.64 4.76 10.40
CA SER A 146 -2.92 5.87 11.06
C SER A 146 -2.08 6.71 10.11
N CYS A 147 -1.75 6.13 8.95
CA CYS A 147 -1.21 6.81 7.78
C CYS A 147 -2.08 6.51 6.57
N ASN A 148 -2.52 7.54 5.85
CA ASN A 148 -3.28 7.39 4.63
C ASN A 148 -2.35 7.05 3.46
N THR A 149 -1.99 5.77 3.34
CA THR A 149 -1.10 5.29 2.28
C THR A 149 -1.72 5.45 0.90
N GLY A 150 -3.06 5.46 0.81
CA GLY A 150 -3.74 5.79 -0.43
C GLY A 150 -3.55 7.23 -0.91
N GLN A 151 -3.51 8.20 0.00
CA GLN A 151 -3.14 9.56 -0.35
C GLN A 151 -1.67 9.69 -0.77
N ILE A 152 -0.75 8.96 -0.13
CA ILE A 152 0.65 8.91 -0.55
C ILE A 152 0.72 8.43 -1.99
N GLU A 153 0.15 7.26 -2.27
CA GLU A 153 0.19 6.65 -3.60
C GLU A 153 -0.48 7.52 -4.68
N GLN A 154 -1.61 8.17 -4.34
CA GLN A 154 -2.24 9.13 -5.25
C GLN A 154 -1.30 10.30 -5.57
N LYS A 155 -0.61 10.86 -4.58
CA LYS A 155 0.36 11.94 -4.81
C LYS A 155 1.53 11.45 -5.67
N LEU A 156 2.09 10.27 -5.38
CA LEU A 156 3.19 9.69 -6.15
C LEU A 156 2.83 9.49 -7.63
N TYR A 157 1.61 9.02 -7.90
CA TYR A 157 1.07 8.90 -9.25
C TYR A 157 0.99 10.26 -9.97
N LEU A 158 0.41 11.28 -9.32
CA LEU A 158 0.30 12.62 -9.89
C LEU A 158 1.67 13.28 -10.12
N ILE A 159 2.62 13.09 -9.21
CA ILE A 159 4.01 13.57 -9.35
C ILE A 159 4.68 12.92 -10.55
N THR A 160 4.49 11.62 -10.75
CA THR A 160 5.05 10.90 -11.91
C THR A 160 4.49 11.44 -13.23
N ASN A 161 3.18 11.66 -13.31
CA ASN A 161 2.56 12.30 -14.48
C ASN A 161 3.07 13.74 -14.70
N GLN A 162 3.31 14.48 -13.61
CA GLN A 162 3.87 15.81 -13.70
C GLN A 162 5.34 15.79 -14.13
N MET A 163 6.13 14.80 -13.73
CA MET A 163 7.51 14.62 -14.20
C MET A 163 7.56 14.47 -15.72
N ASP A 164 6.65 13.67 -16.29
CA ASP A 164 6.51 13.52 -17.74
C ASP A 164 6.11 14.84 -18.41
N THR A 165 5.15 15.55 -17.81
CA THR A 165 4.69 16.86 -18.31
C THR A 165 5.81 17.91 -18.26
N CYS A 166 6.56 17.95 -17.17
CA CYS A 166 7.68 18.87 -16.93
C CYS A 166 8.76 18.64 -17.99
N SER A 167 9.18 17.39 -18.15
CA SER A 167 10.27 16.99 -19.06
C SER A 167 9.91 17.17 -20.54
N ASN A 168 8.62 17.17 -20.88
CA ASN A 168 8.14 17.33 -22.25
C ASN A 168 7.59 18.74 -22.54
N ASN A 169 7.77 19.70 -21.63
CA ASN A 169 7.24 21.05 -21.82
C ASN A 169 7.97 21.82 -22.92
N GLN A 170 7.46 21.71 -24.15
CA GLN A 170 8.01 22.36 -25.34
C GLN A 170 8.02 23.89 -25.26
N THR A 171 7.19 24.50 -24.40
CA THR A 171 7.21 25.96 -24.21
C THR A 171 8.47 26.39 -23.49
N ASN A 172 8.90 25.63 -22.49
CA ASN A 172 10.11 25.90 -21.73
C ASN A 172 11.34 25.46 -22.53
N ILE A 173 11.30 24.26 -23.11
CA ILE A 173 12.40 23.71 -23.91
C ILE A 173 12.65 24.55 -25.17
N GLY A 174 11.60 24.99 -25.86
CA GLY A 174 11.71 25.77 -27.10
C GLY A 174 12.25 27.18 -26.91
N GLN A 175 12.36 27.67 -25.67
CA GLN A 175 13.02 28.93 -25.34
C GLN A 175 14.53 28.77 -25.12
N MET A 176 15.02 27.54 -24.97
CA MET A 176 16.44 27.24 -24.76
C MET A 176 17.15 27.10 -26.10
N THR A 177 18.30 27.76 -26.23
CA THR A 177 19.03 27.84 -27.50
C THR A 177 20.20 26.87 -27.62
N ASP A 178 20.58 26.25 -26.51
CA ASP A 178 21.72 25.34 -26.40
C ASP A 178 21.33 24.06 -25.64
N VAL A 179 22.10 23.01 -25.87
CA VAL A 179 21.84 21.67 -25.32
C VAL A 179 22.05 21.62 -23.81
N ASP A 180 22.94 22.46 -23.27
CA ASP A 180 23.23 22.49 -21.84
C ASP A 180 22.02 23.01 -21.07
N GLY A 181 21.37 24.08 -21.53
CA GLY A 181 20.14 24.58 -20.92
C GLY A 181 18.98 23.57 -20.94
N ILE A 182 18.85 22.79 -22.02
CA ILE A 182 17.85 21.72 -22.11
C ILE A 182 18.14 20.61 -21.10
N THR A 183 19.41 20.19 -21.01
CA THR A 183 19.85 19.17 -20.05
C THR A 183 19.65 19.65 -18.61
N ASP A 184 20.01 20.90 -18.30
CA ASP A 184 19.86 21.51 -16.99
C ASP A 184 18.38 21.54 -16.54
N TYR A 185 17.49 21.95 -17.45
CA TYR A 185 16.05 21.94 -17.20
C TYR A 185 15.48 20.52 -17.02
N ALA A 186 15.91 19.55 -17.84
CA ALA A 186 15.49 18.16 -17.68
C ALA A 186 15.93 17.60 -16.31
N GLN A 187 17.15 17.91 -15.90
CA GLN A 187 17.66 17.51 -14.58
C GLN A 187 16.90 18.21 -13.44
N ALA A 188 16.50 19.47 -13.61
CA ALA A 188 15.64 20.17 -12.66
C ALA A 188 14.27 19.49 -12.50
N CYS A 189 13.63 19.07 -13.60
CA CYS A 189 12.38 18.32 -13.55
C CYS A 189 12.52 17.00 -12.77
N ILE A 190 13.62 16.26 -12.98
CA ILE A 190 13.91 15.01 -12.28
C ILE A 190 14.17 15.28 -10.79
N CYS A 191 15.01 16.25 -10.45
CA CYS A 191 15.33 16.57 -9.07
C CYS A 191 14.13 17.07 -8.28
N CYS A 192 13.29 17.91 -8.89
CA CYS A 192 12.04 18.35 -8.29
C CYS A 192 11.03 17.20 -8.12
N SER A 193 10.98 16.22 -9.03
CA SER A 193 10.12 15.04 -8.84
C SER A 193 10.60 14.14 -7.72
N PHE A 194 11.91 13.93 -7.58
CA PHE A 194 12.48 13.17 -6.45
C PHE A 194 12.18 13.84 -5.11
N SER A 195 12.39 15.16 -5.05
CA SER A 195 12.05 15.94 -3.86
C SER A 195 10.55 15.89 -3.55
N ALA A 196 9.70 15.96 -4.58
CA ALA A 196 8.25 15.82 -4.44
C ALA A 196 7.84 14.43 -3.91
N ILE A 197 8.45 13.35 -4.38
CA ILE A 197 8.21 11.97 -3.89
C ILE A 197 8.54 11.85 -2.41
N ILE A 198 9.73 12.31 -1.99
CA ILE A 198 10.11 12.33 -0.57
C ILE A 198 9.11 13.16 0.24
N SER A 199 8.73 14.33 -0.28
CA SER A 199 7.81 15.23 0.41
C SER A 199 6.40 14.68 0.50
N ALA A 200 5.95 13.88 -0.47
CA ALA A 200 4.68 13.17 -0.40
C ALA A 200 4.66 12.15 0.74
N ILE A 201 5.74 11.38 0.92
CA ILE A 201 5.86 10.35 1.96
C ILE A 201 5.96 10.99 3.34
N TRP A 202 6.97 11.84 3.57
CA TRP A 202 7.21 12.47 4.88
C TRP A 202 6.18 13.55 5.24
N GLY A 203 5.59 14.21 4.25
CA GLY A 203 4.57 15.23 4.47
C GLY A 203 3.20 14.64 4.81
N THR A 204 2.84 13.50 4.21
CA THR A 204 1.54 12.86 4.47
C THR A 204 1.58 12.03 5.76
N CYS A 205 2.69 11.34 6.04
CA CYS A 205 2.80 10.47 7.22
C CYS A 205 4.12 10.69 7.98
N PRO A 206 4.28 11.86 8.64
CA PRO A 206 5.55 12.27 9.24
C PRO A 206 6.01 11.40 10.42
N ASP A 207 5.07 10.76 11.12
CA ASP A 207 5.37 9.96 12.31
C ASP A 207 5.62 8.48 12.01
N THR A 208 5.23 8.03 10.82
CA THR A 208 5.30 6.63 10.40
C THR A 208 6.71 6.30 9.91
N GLN A 209 7.16 5.08 10.20
CA GLN A 209 8.44 4.59 9.70
C GLN A 209 8.44 4.57 8.16
N PRO A 210 9.36 5.27 7.47
CA PRO A 210 9.32 5.38 6.00
C PRO A 210 9.44 4.05 5.25
N SER A 211 10.11 3.05 5.82
CA SER A 211 10.20 1.70 5.23
C SER A 211 8.84 0.99 5.16
N LEU A 212 7.84 1.42 5.93
CA LEU A 212 6.44 0.95 5.82
C LEU A 212 5.64 1.70 4.75
N LEU A 213 6.25 2.71 4.12
CA LEU A 213 5.65 3.57 3.10
C LEU A 213 6.37 3.42 1.75
N ALA A 214 7.02 2.28 1.56
CA ALA A 214 7.85 1.95 0.40
C ALA A 214 9.02 2.91 0.12
N ALA A 215 9.47 3.66 1.12
CA ALA A 215 10.56 4.63 0.91
C ALA A 215 11.85 3.93 0.47
N ASP A 216 12.18 2.77 1.05
CA ASP A 216 13.40 2.03 0.73
C ASP A 216 13.42 1.59 -0.74
N GLU A 217 12.28 1.19 -1.28
CA GLU A 217 12.07 0.83 -2.67
C GLU A 217 12.25 2.05 -3.59
N TRP A 218 11.66 3.20 -3.25
CA TRP A 218 11.87 4.44 -4.01
C TRP A 218 13.35 4.85 -4.03
N PHE A 219 14.03 4.75 -2.88
CA PHE A 219 15.46 5.03 -2.79
C PHE A 219 16.30 4.07 -3.64
N ALA A 220 16.07 2.77 -3.51
CA ALA A 220 16.82 1.76 -4.24
C ALA A 220 16.52 1.76 -5.75
N GLY A 221 15.26 1.96 -6.12
CA GLY A 221 14.76 1.79 -7.49
C GLY A 221 14.82 3.06 -8.35
N LEU A 222 14.72 4.25 -7.74
CA LEU A 222 14.65 5.51 -8.50
C LEU A 222 15.66 6.56 -8.02
N LEU A 223 15.64 6.93 -6.74
CA LEU A 223 16.39 8.11 -6.27
C LEU A 223 17.91 7.88 -6.28
N ASN A 224 18.39 6.73 -5.80
CA ASN A 224 19.82 6.43 -5.79
C ASN A 224 20.37 6.24 -7.23
N PRO A 225 19.74 5.44 -8.11
CA PRO A 225 20.16 5.37 -9.51
C PRO A 225 20.02 6.71 -10.25
N GLY A 226 19.07 7.55 -9.85
CA GLY A 226 18.85 8.88 -10.38
C GLY A 226 19.79 9.96 -9.84
N HIS A 227 20.79 9.60 -9.03
CA HIS A 227 21.76 10.54 -8.46
C HIS A 227 21.12 11.63 -7.60
N TRP A 228 20.19 11.26 -6.71
CA TRP A 228 19.53 12.19 -5.78
C TRP A 228 20.50 13.15 -5.07
N GLU A 229 21.68 12.67 -4.64
CA GLU A 229 22.68 13.50 -3.95
C GLU A 229 23.17 14.71 -4.77
N ASP A 230 23.05 14.66 -6.09
CA ASP A 230 23.45 15.74 -7.00
C ASP A 230 22.33 16.77 -7.23
N CYS A 231 21.15 16.58 -6.63
CA CYS A 231 19.98 17.42 -6.87
C CYS A 231 19.96 18.77 -6.13
N GLY A 232 20.86 18.98 -5.17
CA GLY A 232 20.90 20.21 -4.36
C GLY A 232 20.86 21.51 -5.18
N PRO A 233 21.78 21.71 -6.15
CA PRO A 233 21.81 22.94 -6.96
C PRO A 233 20.54 23.17 -7.78
N TYR A 234 19.87 22.12 -8.24
CA TYR A 234 18.63 22.24 -9.02
C TYR A 234 17.47 22.70 -8.13
N LEU A 235 17.36 22.13 -6.94
CA LEU A 235 16.33 22.48 -5.96
C LEU A 235 16.50 23.90 -5.40
N GLU A 236 17.73 24.43 -5.40
CA GLU A 236 18.01 25.81 -5.02
C GLU A 236 17.67 26.83 -6.13
N ASN A 237 17.86 26.45 -7.39
CA ASN A 237 17.75 27.36 -8.53
C ASN A 237 16.40 27.32 -9.25
N TYR A 238 15.62 26.26 -9.08
CA TYR A 238 14.31 26.10 -9.72
C TYR A 238 13.17 26.13 -8.70
N ASP A 239 12.11 26.87 -9.03
CA ASP A 239 10.85 26.78 -8.31
C ASP A 239 10.11 25.49 -8.71
N CYS A 240 10.35 24.43 -7.95
CA CYS A 240 9.67 23.15 -8.15
C CYS A 240 8.14 23.27 -8.05
N ALA A 241 7.64 24.12 -7.15
CA ALA A 241 6.22 24.23 -6.84
C ALA A 241 5.47 24.99 -7.94
N GLY A 242 5.95 26.19 -8.26
CA GLY A 242 5.35 27.10 -9.23
C GLY A 242 5.79 26.80 -10.65
N ASP A 243 7.05 27.14 -10.98
CA ASP A 243 7.57 27.10 -12.36
C ASP A 243 7.55 25.69 -12.96
N LEU A 244 7.96 24.68 -12.20
CA LEU A 244 7.94 23.27 -12.64
C LEU A 244 6.63 22.56 -12.26
N GLY A 245 5.79 23.19 -11.46
CA GLY A 245 4.38 22.86 -11.32
C GLY A 245 4.02 21.70 -10.40
N PHE A 246 4.97 21.18 -9.62
CA PHE A 246 4.73 20.09 -8.66
C PHE A 246 3.87 20.54 -7.46
N GLY A 247 3.64 21.84 -7.29
CA GLY A 247 2.75 22.39 -6.26
C GLY A 247 1.27 22.43 -6.64
N ARG A 248 0.91 22.14 -7.90
CA ARG A 248 -0.50 22.13 -8.31
C ARG A 248 -1.21 20.91 -7.75
N ALA A 249 -2.50 21.07 -7.43
CA ALA A 249 -3.33 19.98 -6.89
C ALA A 249 -3.42 18.77 -7.85
N ASP A 250 -3.39 19.00 -9.16
CA ASP A 250 -3.37 17.95 -10.20
C ASP A 250 -1.97 17.35 -10.44
N ALA A 251 -0.95 17.77 -9.68
CA ALA A 251 0.45 17.37 -9.80
C ALA A 251 1.06 16.90 -8.46
N GLY A 252 0.21 16.52 -7.50
CA GLY A 252 0.61 16.03 -6.17
C GLY A 252 0.48 17.05 -5.04
N GLY A 253 0.26 18.33 -5.36
CA GLY A 253 -0.02 19.38 -4.37
C GLY A 253 1.12 19.61 -3.38
N ILE A 254 2.37 19.46 -3.82
CA ILE A 254 3.55 19.49 -2.95
C ILE A 254 3.93 20.93 -2.61
N THR A 255 4.04 21.23 -1.32
CA THR A 255 4.33 22.58 -0.82
C THR A 255 5.69 22.72 -0.14
N GLU A 256 6.30 21.60 0.23
CA GLU A 256 7.64 21.52 0.80
C GLU A 256 8.48 20.62 -0.10
N PHE A 257 9.74 20.99 -0.34
CA PHE A 257 10.67 20.26 -1.19
C PHE A 257 11.98 20.06 -0.41
N TYR A 258 12.25 18.82 -0.03
CA TYR A 258 13.50 18.47 0.66
C TYR A 258 14.68 18.49 -0.30
N SER A 259 15.85 18.91 0.18
CA SER A 259 17.13 18.78 -0.54
C SER A 259 17.95 17.62 0.03
N PRO A 260 18.92 17.09 -0.73
CA PRO A 260 19.88 16.11 -0.21
C PRO A 260 20.52 16.59 1.09
N GLY A 261 20.61 15.69 2.08
CA GLY A 261 21.13 16.01 3.41
C GLY A 261 20.23 16.86 4.31
N ASN A 262 19.10 17.39 3.82
CA ASN A 262 18.13 18.19 4.58
C ASN A 262 16.75 17.50 4.67
N MET A 263 16.76 16.18 4.88
CA MET A 263 15.53 15.43 5.11
C MET A 263 15.10 15.54 6.57
N ARG A 264 13.78 15.51 6.79
CA ARG A 264 13.21 15.42 8.14
C ARG A 264 13.64 14.12 8.81
N THR A 265 13.75 14.15 10.14
CA THR A 265 13.96 12.93 10.93
C THR A 265 12.84 11.92 10.65
N ASN A 266 13.23 10.67 10.44
CA ASN A 266 12.29 9.59 10.16
C ASN A 266 11.33 9.39 11.33
N GLY A 267 10.06 9.15 10.98
CA GLY A 267 9.09 8.59 11.90
C GLY A 267 9.51 7.20 12.40
N THR A 268 8.94 6.79 13.52
CA THR A 268 9.27 5.51 14.17
C THR A 268 8.05 4.66 14.48
N LYS A 269 6.83 5.15 14.19
CA LYS A 269 5.60 4.41 14.47
C LYS A 269 5.33 3.39 13.37
N SER A 270 4.78 2.24 13.76
CA SER A 270 4.15 1.29 12.84
C SER A 270 2.82 1.82 12.31
N LEU A 271 2.26 1.11 11.34
CA LEU A 271 0.89 1.32 10.87
C LEU A 271 -0.09 0.68 11.85
N TYR A 272 -1.21 1.33 12.10
CA TYR A 272 -2.27 0.81 12.96
C TYR A 272 -3.61 1.44 12.58
N ASN A 273 -4.71 0.76 12.84
CA ASN A 273 -6.03 1.33 12.58
C ASN A 273 -6.44 2.28 13.71
N LEU A 274 -6.99 3.43 13.36
CA LEU A 274 -7.56 4.37 14.31
C LEU A 274 -8.87 3.83 14.87
N ASP A 275 -9.26 4.27 16.07
CA ASP A 275 -10.55 3.87 16.63
C ASP A 275 -11.70 4.39 15.75
N GLY A 276 -12.63 3.50 15.40
CA GLY A 276 -13.84 3.85 14.67
C GLY A 276 -14.77 2.66 14.51
N VAL A 277 -16.06 2.94 14.30
CA VAL A 277 -17.03 1.90 13.95
C VAL A 277 -17.74 2.33 12.69
N VAL A 278 -17.59 1.54 11.62
CA VAL A 278 -18.44 1.65 10.43
C VAL A 278 -19.69 0.83 10.71
N SER A 279 -20.75 1.47 11.23
CA SER A 279 -22.00 0.78 11.58
C SER A 279 -22.90 0.47 10.38
N THR A 280 -22.60 1.03 9.21
CA THR A 280 -23.35 0.85 7.95
C THR A 280 -22.39 0.84 6.77
N PRO A 281 -22.58 -0.03 5.77
CA PRO A 281 -21.77 -0.03 4.55
C PRO A 281 -21.73 1.36 3.91
N VAL A 282 -20.53 1.90 3.68
CA VAL A 282 -20.35 3.29 3.23
C VAL A 282 -20.97 3.52 1.84
N SER A 283 -20.99 2.50 0.98
CA SER A 283 -21.58 2.55 -0.37
C SER A 283 -22.99 1.97 -0.46
N GLY A 284 -23.65 1.67 0.67
CA GLY A 284 -24.90 0.91 0.69
C GLY A 284 -24.70 -0.59 0.48
N ASP A 285 -25.81 -1.34 0.38
CA ASP A 285 -25.77 -2.81 0.36
C ASP A 285 -25.17 -3.41 -0.92
N VAL A 286 -25.05 -2.62 -1.99
CA VAL A 286 -24.48 -3.04 -3.27
C VAL A 286 -23.68 -1.90 -3.87
N PHE A 287 -22.46 -2.18 -4.32
CA PHE A 287 -21.68 -1.25 -5.14
C PHE A 287 -21.13 -1.95 -6.39
N THR A 288 -20.74 -1.16 -7.38
CA THR A 288 -20.13 -1.66 -8.61
C THR A 288 -18.84 -0.91 -8.88
N TRP A 289 -17.80 -1.64 -9.29
CA TRP A 289 -16.55 -1.06 -9.75
C TRP A 289 -16.03 -1.86 -10.95
N THR A 290 -15.10 -1.29 -11.71
CA THR A 290 -14.62 -1.90 -12.96
C THR A 290 -13.18 -2.34 -12.82
N PHE A 291 -12.95 -3.61 -13.14
CA PHE A 291 -11.64 -4.22 -13.29
C PHE A 291 -11.32 -4.44 -14.78
N ALA A 292 -10.05 -4.39 -15.17
CA ALA A 292 -9.58 -4.72 -16.53
C ALA A 292 -10.35 -4.00 -17.67
N SER A 293 -10.45 -2.66 -17.61
CA SER A 293 -11.05 -1.75 -18.61
C SER A 293 -12.51 -2.01 -19.02
N SER A 294 -13.14 -3.12 -18.58
CA SER A 294 -14.48 -3.51 -19.05
C SER A 294 -15.21 -4.53 -18.18
N LEU A 295 -14.55 -5.16 -17.20
CA LEU A 295 -15.20 -6.15 -16.34
C LEU A 295 -15.84 -5.44 -15.14
N ALA A 296 -17.16 -5.27 -15.17
CA ALA A 296 -17.90 -4.70 -14.05
C ALA A 296 -18.12 -5.75 -12.96
N HIS A 297 -17.64 -5.47 -11.76
CA HIS A 297 -17.80 -6.30 -10.56
C HIS A 297 -18.91 -5.69 -9.71
N THR A 298 -19.98 -6.46 -9.49
CA THR A 298 -21.05 -6.07 -8.56
C THR A 298 -20.82 -6.75 -7.23
N VAL A 299 -20.58 -5.94 -6.22
CA VAL A 299 -20.28 -6.38 -4.86
C VAL A 299 -21.50 -6.14 -3.99
N THR A 300 -22.03 -7.20 -3.38
CA THR A 300 -23.10 -7.10 -2.37
C THR A 300 -22.46 -7.17 -0.99
N VAL A 301 -22.62 -6.12 -0.20
CA VAL A 301 -22.10 -6.06 1.16
C VAL A 301 -22.94 -6.98 2.03
N SER A 302 -22.25 -7.87 2.76
CA SER A 302 -22.87 -8.69 3.78
C SER A 302 -23.24 -7.76 4.92
N SER A 303 -24.52 -7.39 5.02
CA SER A 303 -25.01 -6.56 6.11
C SER A 303 -24.61 -7.22 7.43
N ALA A 304 -23.88 -6.49 8.25
CA ALA A 304 -23.70 -6.86 9.63
C ALA A 304 -25.08 -6.77 10.31
N ASP A 305 -25.79 -7.89 10.45
CA ASP A 305 -26.66 -8.12 11.61
C ASP A 305 -25.80 -8.29 12.89
N ALA A 306 -24.74 -7.49 13.02
CA ALA A 306 -23.86 -7.47 14.17
C ALA A 306 -24.21 -6.22 14.96
N THR A 307 -25.09 -6.41 15.94
CA THR A 307 -25.04 -5.64 17.17
C THR A 307 -23.63 -5.69 17.74
N ALA A 308 -22.76 -4.79 17.30
CA ALA A 308 -21.61 -4.35 18.08
C ALA A 308 -22.19 -3.56 19.25
N THR A 309 -22.65 -4.28 20.27
CA THR A 309 -23.13 -3.69 21.52
C THR A 309 -21.91 -3.21 22.30
N GLY A 310 -21.28 -2.13 21.83
CA GLY A 310 -20.53 -1.24 22.70
C GLY A 310 -21.57 -0.51 23.55
N THR A 311 -22.04 -1.14 24.64
CA THR A 311 -23.01 -0.53 25.53
C THR A 311 -22.42 0.74 26.13
N LYS A 312 -22.77 1.91 25.58
CA LYS A 312 -22.79 3.16 26.36
C LYS A 312 -23.88 2.99 27.43
N VAL A 313 -23.50 2.61 28.65
CA VAL A 313 -24.36 2.81 29.82
C VAL A 313 -24.20 4.26 30.25
N SER A 314 -25.10 5.13 29.80
CA SER A 314 -25.38 6.39 30.50
C SER A 314 -26.57 6.18 31.44
N GLY A 315 -26.28 5.98 32.72
CA GLY A 315 -27.07 6.30 33.91
C GLY A 315 -28.57 5.94 33.98
N GLY A 316 -28.92 4.98 34.85
CA GLY A 316 -30.29 4.80 35.36
C GLY A 316 -30.53 3.51 36.15
N SER A 317 -30.21 3.54 37.45
CA SER A 317 -30.54 2.67 38.62
C SER A 317 -31.06 1.22 38.49
N ASP A 318 -30.40 0.36 39.28
CA ASP A 318 -30.81 -0.90 39.96
C ASP A 318 -31.29 -2.11 39.13
N VAL A 319 -30.49 -3.19 39.11
CA VAL A 319 -30.67 -4.42 39.92
C VAL A 319 -29.50 -5.40 39.67
N THR A 320 -29.05 -5.99 40.78
CA THR A 320 -27.97 -6.95 41.05
C THR A 320 -27.83 -8.16 40.11
N ALA A 321 -26.60 -8.44 39.62
CA ALA A 321 -26.08 -9.80 39.43
C ALA A 321 -24.54 -9.82 39.34
N THR A 322 -23.94 -10.63 40.20
CA THR A 322 -22.52 -10.85 40.47
C THR A 322 -21.81 -11.64 39.37
N GLY A 323 -20.55 -11.30 39.03
CA GLY A 323 -19.62 -12.30 38.50
C GLY A 323 -18.46 -11.82 37.61
N THR A 324 -17.29 -11.66 38.24
CA THR A 324 -15.92 -11.85 37.70
C THR A 324 -15.34 -10.80 36.75
N GLY A 325 -14.25 -10.18 37.20
CA GLY A 325 -13.59 -9.04 36.59
C GLY A 325 -12.87 -9.34 35.29
N MET A 326 -12.95 -8.36 34.39
CA MET A 326 -12.14 -8.26 33.20
C MET A 326 -11.30 -6.99 33.33
N SER A 327 -9.98 -7.18 33.43
CA SER A 327 -9.01 -6.10 33.43
C SER A 327 -9.14 -5.29 32.15
N THR A 328 -9.45 -4.00 32.29
CA THR A 328 -9.44 -3.03 31.20
C THR A 328 -7.99 -2.77 30.81
N ALA A 329 -7.55 -3.34 29.70
CA ALA A 329 -6.33 -2.91 29.02
C ALA A 329 -6.75 -1.91 27.93
N THR A 330 -6.70 -0.62 28.24
CA THR A 330 -6.57 0.44 27.24
C THR A 330 -5.19 0.31 26.60
N GLY A 331 -5.14 -0.39 25.48
CA GLY A 331 -3.99 -0.42 24.59
C GLY A 331 -4.54 -0.53 23.17
N THR A 332 -4.46 0.57 22.41
CA THR A 332 -4.54 0.51 20.95
C THR A 332 -3.42 -0.43 20.51
N ALA A 333 -3.78 -1.62 20.04
CA ALA A 333 -2.78 -2.59 19.61
C ALA A 333 -2.14 -2.07 18.31
N GLU A 334 -0.81 -2.01 18.28
CA GLU A 334 -0.08 -1.86 17.03
C GLU A 334 -0.42 -3.06 16.15
N SER A 335 -0.81 -2.82 14.90
CA SER A 335 -1.01 -3.90 13.95
C SER A 335 0.33 -4.21 13.27
N ASP A 336 0.70 -5.48 13.18
CA ASP A 336 1.88 -5.95 12.43
C ASP A 336 1.58 -5.99 10.90
N VAL A 337 0.84 -5.01 10.38
CA VAL A 337 0.50 -4.95 8.94
C VAL A 337 1.79 -4.73 8.17
N LYS A 338 2.18 -5.76 7.40
CA LYS A 338 3.23 -5.60 6.40
C LYS A 338 2.76 -4.56 5.39
N PRO A 339 3.63 -3.64 4.97
CA PRO A 339 3.30 -2.76 3.86
C PRO A 339 2.84 -3.62 2.68
N GLY A 340 1.78 -3.20 2.01
CA GLY A 340 1.48 -3.72 0.68
C GLY A 340 2.72 -3.58 -0.19
N VAL A 341 2.84 -4.38 -1.26
CA VAL A 341 3.87 -4.21 -2.28
C VAL A 341 3.55 -2.97 -3.12
N GLY A 342 3.20 -1.85 -2.48
CA GLY A 342 2.92 -0.55 -3.06
C GLY A 342 4.21 0.10 -3.48
N SER A 343 4.75 -0.34 -4.60
CA SER A 343 5.77 0.40 -5.31
C SER A 343 5.30 0.50 -6.75
N SER A 344 4.63 1.61 -7.06
CA SER A 344 4.44 2.11 -8.42
C SER A 344 5.76 2.45 -9.13
N LEU A 345 6.85 1.73 -8.83
CA LEU A 345 8.06 1.63 -9.66
C LEU A 345 7.75 0.87 -10.96
N ILE A 346 6.62 1.14 -11.59
CA ILE A 346 6.58 1.20 -13.04
C ILE A 346 7.19 2.57 -13.40
N VAL A 347 8.48 2.75 -13.07
CA VAL A 347 9.30 3.80 -13.65
C VAL A 347 9.27 3.47 -15.13
N PRO A 348 8.60 4.28 -15.98
CA PRO A 348 8.45 3.91 -17.37
C PRO A 348 9.85 3.68 -17.93
N SER A 349 10.11 2.54 -18.57
CA SER A 349 11.46 2.17 -19.01
C SER A 349 12.12 3.22 -19.90
N TRP A 350 11.33 4.14 -20.49
CA TRP A 350 11.81 5.32 -21.20
C TRP A 350 12.37 6.43 -20.29
N THR A 351 11.98 6.55 -19.02
CA THR A 351 12.65 7.47 -18.07
C THR A 351 14.06 6.97 -17.74
N ILE A 352 14.26 5.66 -17.53
CA ILE A 352 15.60 5.06 -17.37
C ILE A 352 16.41 5.19 -18.68
N ALA A 353 15.79 4.91 -19.83
CA ALA A 353 16.47 5.05 -21.13
C ALA A 353 16.78 6.52 -21.50
N SER A 354 15.97 7.50 -21.08
CA SER A 354 16.24 8.92 -21.24
C SER A 354 17.34 9.40 -20.28
N ILE A 355 17.37 8.90 -19.04
CA ILE A 355 18.44 9.15 -18.07
C ILE A 355 19.78 8.64 -18.64
N PHE A 356 19.84 7.41 -19.16
CA PHE A 356 21.05 6.88 -19.81
C PHE A 356 21.35 7.55 -21.16
N GLY A 357 20.33 7.91 -21.95
CA GLY A 357 20.51 8.58 -23.23
C GLY A 357 21.13 9.97 -23.10
N ILE A 358 20.71 10.73 -22.09
CA ILE A 358 21.24 12.08 -21.81
C ILE A 358 22.64 11.98 -21.16
N LEU A 359 22.86 11.07 -20.20
CA LEU A 359 24.18 10.87 -19.57
C LEU A 359 25.29 10.41 -20.55
N VAL A 360 24.94 9.58 -21.55
CA VAL A 360 25.89 9.15 -22.58
C VAL A 360 26.27 10.29 -23.53
N LEU A 361 25.38 11.27 -23.75
CA LEU A 361 25.69 12.45 -24.56
C LEU A 361 26.58 13.47 -23.83
N SER A 362 26.51 13.55 -22.50
CA SER A 362 27.39 14.42 -21.69
C SER A 362 28.80 13.88 -21.43
N THR A 363 29.10 12.64 -21.83
CA THR A 363 30.42 12.00 -21.64
C THR A 363 31.21 11.78 -22.94
N LEU A 364 30.69 12.24 -24.08
CA LEU A 364 31.31 12.21 -25.41
C LEU A 364 31.71 13.62 -25.88
#